data_AF-A0A8C3SS43-F1
#
_entry.id   AF-A0A8C3SS43-F1
#
_cell.length_a   1.000
_cell.length_b   1.000
_cell.length_c   1.000
_cell.angle_alpha   90.00
_cell.angle_beta   90.00
_cell.angle_gamma   90.00
#
_symmetry.space_group_name_H-M   'P 1'
#
loop_
_entity.id
_entity.type
_entity.pdbx_description
1 polymer ?
#
loop_
_entity_poly.entity_id
_entity_poly.type
_entity_poly.pdbx_seq_one_letter_code
_entity_poly.pdbx_strand_id
1 'polypeptide(L)'
;MEGGKRFPENIHSMNAYLGARPISRALDLGADIVVTGRCVDSGIVLGPLIHSFGWNRDEFDLLAAGSLAGHLIECGAQCTGGIFTDWHTIPDWHNMGFPIVECSSDGHFTLSKPPDTGGLISFGTVAEQLVYEIGNPQRYLLPDVTCDFSQVSITEIPGIEGGAVKIHGAKGSPPSTFYKVNATYLDGFRATAVCPVVGPKAVEKGRQTAESILKRTRLIFSQLGYEDYCAVNIQILGSEDTYGPHAKKKIDDGPREAVIWLAVHHKQKKAVEIFSREIAPAGTGMAPGLTAVVGGRPRVSPVMKPFFFLYPKRNVKINIFLNGQHVETFQEDLTFTSDAVVSLDSPKTDDELKDLPCGPHTYRLEDLAYTRSGDKGNSANIGVIARHPLYYPYLKKTLTAQALEDYFQHLLEREQPEEKLVTRYELPGIHGLNFVLKNSLGGGGVASLRSDPQGKAFGQMLLDFQIKNVPDLKSLIE
;
A
#
# COMPACT_ATOMS: atom_id res chain seq x y z
N MET A 1 13.76 -5.61 17.06
CA MET A 1 12.29 -5.76 17.00
C MET A 1 11.72 -4.38 16.71
N GLU A 2 11.03 -4.18 15.60
CA GLU A 2 10.25 -2.95 15.41
C GLU A 2 9.13 -2.93 16.46
N GLY A 3 9.12 -1.93 17.34
CA GLY A 3 7.98 -1.66 18.23
C GLY A 3 7.94 -2.39 19.58
N GLY A 4 8.98 -3.14 19.98
CA GLY A 4 9.05 -3.74 21.33
C GLY A 4 7.94 -4.76 21.68
N LYS A 5 7.14 -5.18 20.70
CA LYS A 5 6.05 -6.15 20.88
C LYS A 5 6.63 -7.52 21.19
N ARG A 6 6.01 -8.22 22.15
CA ARG A 6 6.37 -9.61 22.50
C ARG A 6 6.15 -10.51 21.29
N PHE A 7 7.13 -11.36 21.00
CA PHE A 7 7.02 -12.35 19.94
C PHE A 7 5.84 -13.30 20.20
N PRO A 8 4.96 -13.57 19.22
CA PRO A 8 3.76 -14.39 19.45
C PRO A 8 4.10 -15.85 19.76
N GLU A 9 3.35 -16.48 20.66
CA GLU A 9 3.58 -17.88 21.07
C GLU A 9 3.09 -18.90 20.03
N ASN A 10 2.04 -18.58 19.27
CA ASN A 10 1.36 -19.51 18.35
C ASN A 10 1.66 -19.19 16.87
N ILE A 11 2.93 -19.28 16.47
CA ILE A 11 3.33 -19.07 15.07
C ILE A 11 2.86 -20.23 14.19
N HIS A 12 2.20 -19.91 13.08
CA HIS A 12 1.77 -20.87 12.06
C HIS A 12 2.69 -20.92 10.84
N SER A 13 3.30 -19.81 10.46
CA SER A 13 4.24 -19.75 9.35
C SER A 13 5.27 -18.65 9.59
N MET A 14 6.44 -18.77 8.98
CA MET A 14 7.52 -17.79 9.07
C MET A 14 8.34 -17.82 7.78
N ASN A 15 8.41 -16.68 7.10
CA ASN A 15 9.04 -16.58 5.79
C ASN A 15 10.00 -15.39 5.76
N ALA A 16 11.28 -15.64 5.49
CA ALA A 16 12.25 -14.61 5.18
C ALA A 16 12.07 -14.14 3.73
N TYR A 17 12.14 -12.83 3.50
CA TYR A 17 12.12 -12.26 2.16
C TYR A 17 13.53 -12.30 1.59
N LEU A 18 13.78 -13.30 0.74
CA LEU A 18 15.05 -13.47 0.04
C LEU A 18 15.25 -12.40 -1.05
N GLY A 19 16.51 -12.24 -1.44
CA GLY A 19 16.94 -11.35 -2.52
C GLY A 19 17.04 -12.02 -3.89
N ALA A 20 17.61 -11.27 -4.83
CA ALA A 20 17.85 -11.61 -6.22
C ALA A 20 19.04 -12.57 -6.41
N ARG A 21 20.03 -12.58 -5.51
CA ARG A 21 21.26 -13.37 -5.71
C ARG A 21 21.03 -14.89 -5.81
N PRO A 22 20.19 -15.54 -4.98
CA PRO A 22 19.87 -16.95 -5.17
C PRO A 22 19.16 -17.24 -6.50
N ILE A 23 18.37 -16.29 -7.01
CA ILE A 23 17.69 -16.41 -8.30
C ILE A 23 18.72 -16.35 -9.43
N SER A 24 19.59 -15.33 -9.44
CA SER A 24 20.69 -15.23 -10.39
C SER A 24 21.56 -16.48 -10.37
N ARG A 25 21.88 -17.01 -9.18
CA ARG A 25 22.71 -18.20 -9.06
C ARG A 25 22.06 -19.44 -9.66
N ALA A 26 20.74 -19.60 -9.50
CA ALA A 26 20.02 -20.68 -10.14
C ALA A 26 20.06 -20.58 -11.68
N LEU A 27 19.99 -19.37 -12.22
CA LEU A 27 20.15 -19.12 -13.66
C LEU A 27 21.59 -19.43 -14.13
N ASP A 28 22.62 -19.04 -13.36
CA ASP A 28 24.02 -19.36 -13.65
C ASP A 28 24.29 -20.88 -13.70
N LEU A 29 23.51 -21.66 -12.94
CA LEU A 29 23.56 -23.12 -12.91
C LEU A 29 22.81 -23.78 -14.08
N GLY A 30 22.23 -22.97 -14.99
CA GLY A 30 21.55 -23.43 -16.19
C GLY A 30 20.04 -23.67 -16.03
N ALA A 31 19.39 -23.05 -15.03
CA ALA A 31 17.94 -23.08 -14.94
C ALA A 31 17.28 -22.13 -15.96
N ASP A 32 16.29 -22.61 -16.70
CA ASP A 32 15.44 -21.76 -17.56
C ASP A 32 14.31 -21.08 -16.77
N ILE A 33 13.80 -21.74 -15.73
CA ILE A 33 12.71 -21.28 -14.88
C ILE A 33 13.12 -21.47 -13.42
N VAL A 34 13.03 -20.39 -12.63
CA VAL A 34 13.33 -20.42 -11.20
C VAL A 34 12.04 -20.27 -10.40
N VAL A 35 11.72 -21.29 -9.60
CA VAL A 35 10.66 -21.21 -8.59
C VAL A 35 11.32 -21.02 -7.23
N THR A 36 11.11 -19.85 -6.62
CA THR A 36 11.70 -19.50 -5.33
C THR A 36 10.66 -19.47 -4.21
N GLY A 37 11.12 -19.48 -2.96
CA GLY A 37 10.28 -19.24 -1.79
C GLY A 37 9.81 -17.78 -1.71
N ARG A 38 9.61 -17.27 -0.49
CA ARG A 38 9.32 -15.83 -0.34
C ARG A 38 10.56 -15.01 -0.73
N CYS A 39 10.41 -14.15 -1.72
CA CYS A 39 11.40 -13.15 -2.10
C CYS A 39 10.77 -11.76 -2.08
N VAL A 40 11.59 -10.72 -2.23
CA VAL A 40 11.07 -9.39 -2.58
C VAL A 40 10.63 -9.38 -4.03
N ASP A 41 9.57 -8.65 -4.32
CA ASP A 41 8.92 -8.64 -5.63
C ASP A 41 9.89 -8.12 -6.71
N SER A 42 10.64 -7.05 -6.43
CA SER A 42 11.72 -6.56 -7.31
C SER A 42 12.85 -7.58 -7.57
N GLY A 43 13.03 -8.57 -6.69
CA GLY A 43 14.07 -9.60 -6.80
C GLY A 43 13.87 -10.54 -7.99
N ILE A 44 12.63 -10.73 -8.44
CA ILE A 44 12.32 -11.57 -9.61
C ILE A 44 12.77 -10.94 -10.93
N VAL A 45 12.98 -9.62 -10.93
CA VAL A 45 13.51 -8.86 -12.08
C VAL A 45 15.01 -8.62 -11.90
N LEU A 46 15.44 -8.22 -10.70
CA LEU A 46 16.86 -8.00 -10.44
C LEU A 46 17.70 -9.28 -10.61
N GLY A 47 17.17 -10.47 -10.27
CA GLY A 47 17.88 -11.74 -10.40
C GLY A 47 18.33 -12.03 -11.84
N PRO A 48 17.41 -12.05 -12.82
CA PRO A 48 17.74 -12.14 -14.24
C PRO A 48 18.69 -11.05 -14.75
N LEU A 49 18.57 -9.81 -14.26
CA LEU A 49 19.48 -8.72 -14.67
C LEU A 49 20.91 -8.95 -14.16
N ILE A 50 21.08 -9.38 -12.91
CA ILE A 50 22.39 -9.75 -12.36
C ILE A 50 23.01 -10.88 -13.17
N HIS A 51 22.24 -11.93 -13.50
CA HIS A 51 22.70 -13.04 -14.31
C HIS A 51 23.14 -12.58 -15.71
N SER A 52 22.30 -11.79 -16.37
CA SER A 52 22.50 -11.39 -17.78
C SER A 52 23.65 -10.40 -17.95
N PHE A 53 23.84 -9.49 -16.99
CA PHE A 53 24.84 -8.42 -17.08
C PHE A 53 26.09 -8.65 -16.21
N GLY A 54 26.08 -9.67 -15.35
CA GLY A 54 27.21 -10.00 -14.48
C GLY A 54 27.48 -8.98 -13.38
N TRP A 55 26.46 -8.24 -12.92
CA TRP A 55 26.63 -7.19 -11.91
C TRP A 55 27.16 -7.74 -10.56
N ASN A 56 28.22 -7.13 -10.07
CA ASN A 56 28.88 -7.45 -8.81
C ASN A 56 28.07 -6.99 -7.59
N ARG A 57 28.43 -7.46 -6.39
CA ARG A 57 27.70 -7.19 -5.14
C ARG A 57 27.86 -5.75 -4.64
N ASP A 58 28.93 -5.08 -5.03
CA ASP A 58 29.28 -3.70 -4.68
C ASP A 58 28.84 -2.66 -5.73
N GLU A 59 28.29 -3.08 -6.86
CA GLU A 59 27.73 -2.20 -7.88
C GLU A 59 26.32 -1.71 -7.48
N PHE A 60 26.22 -1.10 -6.31
CA PHE A 60 24.95 -0.80 -5.65
C PHE A 60 24.01 0.08 -6.49
N ASP A 61 24.54 1.03 -7.26
CA ASP A 61 23.72 1.86 -8.15
C ASP A 61 23.04 1.02 -9.25
N LEU A 62 23.74 0.02 -9.80
CA LEU A 62 23.17 -0.92 -10.78
C LEU A 62 22.11 -1.82 -10.13
N LEU A 63 22.40 -2.33 -8.92
CA LEU A 63 21.44 -3.13 -8.16
C LEU A 63 20.19 -2.32 -7.79
N ALA A 64 20.34 -1.03 -7.46
CA ALA A 64 19.23 -0.12 -7.19
C ALA A 64 18.42 0.19 -8.45
N ALA A 65 19.07 0.38 -9.60
CA ALA A 65 18.41 0.55 -10.88
C ALA A 65 17.59 -0.69 -11.28
N GLY A 66 18.17 -1.89 -11.16
CA GLY A 66 17.45 -3.14 -11.41
C GLY A 66 16.32 -3.39 -10.41
N SER A 67 16.50 -3.00 -9.15
CA SER A 67 15.43 -3.07 -8.14
C SER A 67 14.28 -2.11 -8.45
N LEU A 68 14.60 -0.90 -8.92
CA LEU A 68 13.60 0.07 -9.37
C LEU A 68 12.85 -0.42 -10.60
N ALA A 69 13.55 -0.99 -11.59
CA ALA A 69 12.91 -1.62 -12.74
C ALA A 69 11.91 -2.70 -12.30
N GLY A 70 12.32 -3.57 -11.36
CA GLY A 70 11.43 -4.57 -10.77
C GLY A 70 10.22 -3.99 -10.07
N HIS A 71 10.44 -2.97 -9.23
CA HIS A 71 9.37 -2.25 -8.52
C HIS A 71 8.34 -1.62 -9.47
N LEU A 72 8.76 -1.14 -10.63
CA LEU A 72 7.86 -0.51 -11.59
C LEU A 72 7.00 -1.52 -12.38
N ILE A 73 7.46 -2.74 -12.58
CA ILE A 73 6.73 -3.75 -13.36
C ILE A 73 6.02 -4.81 -12.50
N GLU A 74 6.07 -4.67 -11.18
CA GLU A 74 5.34 -5.55 -10.26
C GLU A 74 3.83 -5.23 -10.20
N CYS A 75 3.06 -6.12 -9.56
CA CYS A 75 1.63 -5.96 -9.26
C CYS A 75 0.64 -5.80 -10.45
N GLY A 76 1.09 -5.70 -11.71
CA GLY A 76 0.25 -5.78 -12.91
C GLY A 76 0.34 -4.55 -13.82
N ALA A 77 -0.80 -4.06 -14.30
CA ALA A 77 -0.88 -2.99 -15.30
C ALA A 77 -0.72 -1.55 -14.72
N GLN A 78 -0.05 -1.38 -13.58
CA GLN A 78 -0.10 -0.11 -12.83
C GLN A 78 0.62 1.02 -13.59
N CYS A 79 1.83 0.76 -14.11
CA CYS A 79 2.54 1.69 -14.96
C CYS A 79 1.87 1.96 -16.31
N THR A 80 0.93 1.12 -16.74
CA THR A 80 0.18 1.22 -18.00
C THR A 80 -1.24 1.80 -17.82
N GLY A 81 -1.53 2.43 -16.68
CA GLY A 81 -2.80 3.12 -16.41
C GLY A 81 -3.72 2.42 -15.41
N GLY A 82 -3.34 1.24 -14.91
CA GLY A 82 -4.09 0.50 -13.91
C GLY A 82 -4.11 1.21 -12.56
N ILE A 83 -5.31 1.48 -12.04
CA ILE A 83 -5.52 2.18 -10.75
C ILE A 83 -4.88 3.60 -10.78
N PHE A 84 -4.74 4.21 -11.95
CA PHE A 84 -4.20 5.56 -12.11
C PHE A 84 -5.19 6.62 -11.61
N THR A 85 -4.71 7.75 -11.07
CA THR A 85 -5.58 8.87 -10.64
C THR A 85 -6.52 9.32 -11.75
N ASP A 86 -5.99 9.52 -12.96
CA ASP A 86 -6.79 9.96 -14.12
C ASP A 86 -7.29 8.77 -14.93
N TRP A 87 -7.86 7.78 -14.25
CA TRP A 87 -8.37 6.53 -14.82
C TRP A 87 -9.22 6.77 -16.09
N HIS A 88 -10.05 7.81 -16.09
CA HIS A 88 -10.94 8.17 -17.19
C HIS A 88 -10.23 8.54 -18.51
N THR A 89 -8.92 8.79 -18.47
CA THR A 89 -8.10 9.09 -19.66
C THR A 89 -7.53 7.84 -20.31
N ILE A 90 -7.60 6.69 -19.64
CA ILE A 90 -6.94 5.47 -20.09
C ILE A 90 -7.77 4.78 -21.17
N PRO A 91 -7.22 4.50 -22.37
CA PRO A 91 -7.93 3.82 -23.44
C PRO A 91 -8.00 2.30 -23.21
N ASP A 92 -9.01 1.66 -23.81
CA ASP A 92 -9.15 0.20 -23.95
C ASP A 92 -8.88 -0.62 -22.67
N TRP A 93 -9.54 -0.24 -21.57
CA TRP A 93 -9.40 -0.83 -20.23
C TRP A 93 -9.45 -2.35 -20.16
N HIS A 94 -10.30 -2.97 -21.00
CA HIS A 94 -10.50 -4.41 -21.01
C HIS A 94 -9.31 -5.18 -21.61
N ASN A 95 -8.43 -4.50 -22.35
CA ASN A 95 -7.27 -5.07 -23.05
C ASN A 95 -5.96 -4.36 -22.64
N MET A 96 -5.87 -3.87 -21.40
CA MET A 96 -4.69 -3.15 -20.92
C MET A 96 -3.45 -4.04 -20.87
N GLY A 97 -2.36 -3.61 -21.52
CA GLY A 97 -1.09 -4.35 -21.53
C GLY A 97 -0.35 -4.24 -20.20
N PHE A 98 0.42 -5.27 -19.82
CA PHE A 98 1.32 -5.20 -18.67
C PHE A 98 2.62 -4.51 -19.07
N PRO A 99 3.28 -3.77 -18.16
CA PRO A 99 4.48 -3.01 -18.52
C PRO A 99 5.63 -3.92 -18.93
N ILE A 100 6.41 -3.46 -19.92
CA ILE A 100 7.65 -4.06 -20.36
C ILE A 100 8.78 -3.15 -19.91
N VAL A 101 9.86 -3.73 -19.39
CA VAL A 101 11.09 -2.98 -19.08
C VAL A 101 12.25 -3.51 -19.91
N GLU A 102 12.88 -2.62 -20.67
CA GLU A 102 14.07 -2.88 -21.47
C GLU A 102 15.28 -2.28 -20.75
N CYS A 103 16.11 -3.14 -20.17
CA CYS A 103 17.26 -2.74 -19.37
C CYS A 103 18.57 -2.85 -20.14
N SER A 104 19.51 -1.96 -19.83
CA SER A 104 20.89 -1.97 -20.31
C SER A 104 21.85 -2.35 -19.18
N SER A 105 23.05 -2.84 -19.54
CA SER A 105 24.09 -3.25 -18.58
C SER A 105 24.63 -2.11 -17.72
N ASP A 106 24.42 -0.85 -18.12
CA ASP A 106 24.79 0.36 -17.37
C ASP A 106 23.70 0.84 -16.40
N GLY A 107 22.61 0.07 -16.25
CA GLY A 107 21.51 0.37 -15.34
C GLY A 107 20.49 1.36 -15.90
N HIS A 108 20.64 1.84 -17.13
CA HIS A 108 19.56 2.57 -17.80
C HIS A 108 18.45 1.61 -18.23
N PHE A 109 17.20 2.06 -18.17
CA PHE A 109 16.09 1.29 -18.69
C PHE A 109 14.97 2.17 -19.24
N THR A 110 14.22 1.58 -20.17
CA THR A 110 13.01 2.16 -20.77
C THR A 110 11.82 1.30 -20.37
N LEU A 111 10.73 1.94 -19.99
CA LEU A 111 9.46 1.28 -19.69
C LEU A 111 8.46 1.59 -20.79
N SER A 112 7.83 0.54 -21.30
CA SER A 112 6.86 0.58 -22.40
C SER A 112 5.70 -0.39 -22.14
N LYS A 113 4.86 -0.61 -23.15
CA LYS A 113 3.76 -1.60 -23.13
C LYS A 113 3.80 -2.43 -24.42
N PRO A 114 3.21 -3.64 -24.44
CA PRO A 114 3.05 -4.42 -25.65
C PRO A 114 2.29 -3.64 -26.75
N PRO A 115 2.58 -3.90 -28.04
CA PRO A 115 1.76 -3.40 -29.14
C PRO A 115 0.36 -4.02 -29.11
N ASP A 116 -0.61 -3.36 -29.73
CA ASP A 116 -2.00 -3.80 -29.88
C ASP A 116 -2.73 -4.03 -28.53
N THR A 117 -2.32 -3.31 -27.47
CA THR A 117 -2.97 -3.33 -26.16
C THR A 117 -3.45 -1.95 -25.74
N GLY A 118 -4.49 -1.89 -24.91
CA GLY A 118 -4.89 -0.68 -24.22
C GLY A 118 -3.89 -0.20 -23.18
N GLY A 119 -4.28 0.83 -22.43
CA GLY A 119 -3.43 1.46 -21.43
C GLY A 119 -2.66 2.69 -21.94
N LEU A 120 -2.01 3.38 -21.02
CA LEU A 120 -1.20 4.57 -21.26
C LEU A 120 0.10 4.48 -20.46
N ILE A 121 1.23 4.74 -21.11
CA ILE A 121 2.50 5.02 -20.45
C ILE A 121 2.69 6.53 -20.43
N SER A 122 2.81 7.12 -19.24
CA SER A 122 3.12 8.53 -19.04
C SER A 122 3.97 8.74 -17.79
N PHE A 123 4.44 9.97 -17.58
CA PHE A 123 5.05 10.38 -16.32
C PHE A 123 4.13 10.05 -15.14
N GLY A 124 2.84 10.37 -15.24
CA GLY A 124 1.87 10.19 -14.15
C GLY A 124 1.70 8.72 -13.77
N THR A 125 1.49 7.83 -14.75
CA THR A 125 1.26 6.40 -14.47
C THR A 125 2.46 5.73 -13.83
N VAL A 126 3.67 6.10 -14.26
CA VAL A 126 4.92 5.54 -13.73
C VAL A 126 5.31 6.18 -12.39
N ALA A 127 5.09 7.48 -12.20
CA ALA A 127 5.38 8.17 -10.95
C ALA A 127 4.45 7.71 -9.81
N GLU A 128 3.18 7.40 -10.09
CA GLU A 128 2.30 6.77 -9.10
C GLU A 128 2.81 5.39 -8.68
N GLN A 129 3.28 4.58 -9.63
CA GLN A 129 3.82 3.28 -9.29
C GLN A 129 5.12 3.38 -8.49
N LEU A 130 5.98 4.34 -8.83
CA LEU A 130 7.22 4.60 -8.11
C LEU A 130 6.98 4.83 -6.61
N VAL A 131 5.87 5.46 -6.22
CA VAL A 131 5.57 5.72 -4.80
C VAL A 131 4.70 4.63 -4.16
N TYR A 132 4.20 3.64 -4.89
CA TYR A 132 3.32 2.59 -4.36
C TYR A 132 4.03 1.68 -3.35
N GLU A 133 3.44 1.48 -2.16
CA GLU A 133 3.95 0.61 -1.07
C GLU A 133 5.39 0.88 -0.61
N ILE A 134 5.90 2.08 -0.89
CA ILE A 134 7.22 2.55 -0.43
C ILE A 134 7.10 3.18 0.96
N GLY A 135 7.97 2.73 1.86
CA GLY A 135 8.15 3.32 3.20
C GLY A 135 8.98 4.61 3.14
N ASN A 136 10.28 4.50 3.44
CA ASN A 136 11.21 5.60 3.21
C ASN A 136 11.81 5.49 1.80
N PRO A 137 11.47 6.37 0.84
CA PRO A 137 12.01 6.33 -0.52
C PRO A 137 13.50 6.68 -0.58
N GLN A 138 14.04 7.41 0.39
CA GLN A 138 15.47 7.76 0.48
C GLN A 138 16.32 6.64 1.09
N ARG A 139 15.66 5.61 1.66
CA ARG A 139 16.31 4.48 2.31
C ARG A 139 15.40 3.27 2.24
N TYR A 140 15.05 2.86 1.03
CA TYR A 140 14.21 1.71 0.79
C TYR A 140 15.03 0.43 0.93
N LEU A 141 14.79 -0.29 2.03
CA LEU A 141 15.57 -1.47 2.42
C LEU A 141 15.14 -2.69 1.60
N LEU A 142 16.01 -3.17 0.72
CA LEU A 142 15.87 -4.45 0.03
C LEU A 142 16.99 -5.42 0.45
N PRO A 143 16.81 -6.74 0.22
CA PRO A 143 17.79 -7.73 0.62
C PRO A 143 19.16 -7.57 -0.05
N ASP A 144 19.22 -7.16 -1.31
CA ASP A 144 20.47 -7.07 -2.08
C ASP A 144 21.07 -5.66 -2.11
N VAL A 145 20.27 -4.62 -1.83
CA VAL A 145 20.69 -3.21 -1.87
C VAL A 145 19.77 -2.35 -1.00
N THR A 146 20.29 -1.29 -0.40
CA THR A 146 19.45 -0.21 0.16
C THR A 146 19.31 0.89 -0.89
N CYS A 147 18.09 1.12 -1.38
CA CYS A 147 17.83 2.06 -2.46
C CYS A 147 17.49 3.46 -1.97
N ASP A 148 17.96 4.48 -2.70
CA ASP A 148 17.46 5.84 -2.67
C ASP A 148 16.81 6.16 -4.03
N PHE A 149 15.49 6.37 -4.00
CA PHE A 149 14.67 6.72 -5.14
C PHE A 149 14.29 8.22 -5.17
N SER A 150 14.79 9.03 -4.24
CA SER A 150 14.37 10.43 -4.11
C SER A 150 14.75 11.32 -5.29
N GLN A 151 15.84 10.98 -5.99
CA GLN A 151 16.34 11.68 -7.17
C GLN A 151 16.05 10.93 -8.48
N VAL A 152 15.16 9.93 -8.45
CA VAL A 152 14.71 9.26 -9.68
C VAL A 152 14.01 10.27 -10.56
N SER A 153 14.37 10.27 -11.83
CA SER A 153 13.78 11.11 -12.88
C SER A 153 13.08 10.22 -13.90
N ILE A 154 11.96 10.71 -14.41
CA ILE A 154 11.13 10.04 -15.40
C ILE A 154 10.97 11.00 -16.57
N THR A 155 11.38 10.57 -17.76
CA THR A 155 11.27 11.37 -18.98
C THR A 155 10.45 10.61 -20.00
N GLU A 156 9.33 11.19 -20.46
CA GLU A 156 8.56 10.64 -21.57
C GLU A 156 9.36 10.72 -22.87
N ILE A 157 9.32 9.63 -23.65
CA ILE A 157 9.98 9.52 -24.95
C ILE A 157 9.00 8.88 -25.95
N PRO A 158 9.20 9.10 -27.27
CA PRO A 158 8.42 8.39 -28.28
C PRO A 158 8.59 6.86 -28.13
N GLY A 159 7.48 6.13 -28.15
CA GLY A 159 7.44 4.68 -28.04
C GLY A 159 6.36 4.06 -28.92
N ILE A 160 6.13 2.75 -28.74
CA ILE A 160 5.02 2.04 -29.40
C ILE A 160 3.70 2.71 -29.05
N GLU A 161 2.87 2.99 -30.06
CA GLU A 161 1.54 3.62 -29.91
C GLU A 161 1.57 4.92 -29.08
N GLY A 162 2.69 5.63 -29.13
CA GLY A 162 2.81 7.01 -28.63
C GLY A 162 3.34 7.16 -27.20
N GLY A 163 3.73 6.10 -26.49
CA GLY A 163 4.21 6.24 -25.11
C GLY A 163 5.28 5.25 -24.66
N ALA A 164 6.43 5.77 -24.27
CA ALA A 164 7.43 5.10 -23.44
C ALA A 164 8.03 6.12 -22.47
N VAL A 165 8.65 5.64 -21.40
CA VAL A 165 9.41 6.52 -20.49
C VAL A 165 10.81 5.97 -20.27
N LYS A 166 11.78 6.87 -20.19
CA LYS A 166 13.13 6.58 -19.71
C LYS A 166 13.22 6.93 -18.23
N ILE A 167 13.75 6.02 -17.43
CA ILE A 167 13.91 6.21 -15.99
C ILE A 167 15.39 6.07 -15.63
N HIS A 168 15.89 6.95 -14.76
CA HIS A 168 17.24 6.84 -14.18
C HIS A 168 17.33 7.63 -12.87
N GLY A 169 18.46 7.48 -12.16
CA GLY A 169 18.75 8.26 -10.95
C GLY A 169 18.56 7.50 -9.63
N ALA A 170 18.19 6.23 -9.68
CA ALA A 170 18.23 5.36 -8.50
C ALA A 170 19.67 5.25 -7.99
N LYS A 171 19.84 5.41 -6.68
CA LYS A 171 21.13 5.23 -6.00
C LYS A 171 21.08 4.07 -5.04
N GLY A 172 22.19 3.37 -4.88
CA GLY A 172 22.30 2.23 -4.00
C GLY A 172 23.36 2.42 -2.93
N SER A 173 23.11 1.81 -1.78
CA SER A 173 24.10 1.64 -0.72
C SER A 173 24.03 0.20 -0.18
N PRO A 174 25.02 -0.25 0.61
CA PRO A 174 25.05 -1.61 1.12
C PRO A 174 23.72 -2.04 1.79
N PRO A 175 23.21 -3.25 1.51
CA PRO A 175 22.08 -3.80 2.25
C PRO A 175 22.46 -4.11 3.71
N SER A 176 21.46 -4.28 4.57
CA SER A 176 21.70 -4.71 5.96
C SER A 176 22.15 -6.17 6.06
N THR A 177 22.68 -6.55 7.23
CA THR A 177 23.00 -7.96 7.56
C THR A 177 21.76 -8.81 7.87
N PHE A 178 20.56 -8.25 7.72
CA PHE A 178 19.29 -8.88 8.08
C PHE A 178 18.36 -9.08 6.88
N TYR A 179 17.55 -10.13 6.92
CA TYR A 179 16.34 -10.23 6.12
C TYR A 179 15.14 -9.74 6.92
N LYS A 180 14.16 -9.16 6.20
CA LYS A 180 12.81 -9.03 6.73
C LYS A 180 12.16 -10.40 6.78
N VAL A 181 11.56 -10.72 7.92
CA VAL A 181 10.78 -11.93 8.14
C VAL A 181 9.34 -11.55 8.42
N ASN A 182 8.41 -12.25 7.77
CA ASN A 182 6.99 -12.23 8.10
C ASN A 182 6.63 -13.55 8.79
N ALA A 183 6.33 -13.48 10.07
CA ALA A 183 5.70 -14.57 10.79
C ALA A 183 4.18 -14.34 10.87
N THR A 184 3.38 -15.38 10.75
CA THR A 184 1.93 -15.28 10.90
C THR A 184 1.46 -16.10 12.09
N TYR A 185 0.55 -15.55 12.90
CA TYR A 185 -0.05 -16.25 14.04
C TYR A 185 -1.58 -16.13 14.00
N LEU A 186 -2.25 -17.12 14.58
CA LEU A 186 -3.70 -17.11 14.70
C LEU A 186 -4.11 -16.16 15.83
N ASP A 187 -4.95 -15.19 15.51
CA ASP A 187 -5.55 -14.27 16.48
C ASP A 187 -7.07 -14.40 16.45
N GLY A 188 -7.62 -15.57 16.75
CA GLY A 188 -9.08 -15.78 16.81
C GLY A 188 -9.78 -15.82 15.45
N PHE A 189 -11.05 -15.38 15.41
CA PHE A 189 -11.95 -15.56 14.28
C PHE A 189 -12.74 -14.30 13.96
N ARG A 190 -13.06 -14.10 12.68
CA ARG A 190 -13.90 -13.00 12.20
C ARG A 190 -15.01 -13.46 11.28
N ALA A 191 -16.04 -12.64 11.19
CA ALA A 191 -17.06 -12.72 10.15
C ALA A 191 -17.51 -11.31 9.78
N THR A 192 -17.92 -11.13 8.53
CA THR A 192 -18.42 -9.85 8.01
C THR A 192 -19.77 -10.07 7.35
N ALA A 193 -20.77 -9.29 7.78
CA ALA A 193 -22.07 -9.19 7.14
C ALA A 193 -22.09 -7.96 6.22
N VAL A 194 -22.45 -8.18 4.97
CA VAL A 194 -22.60 -7.13 3.95
C VAL A 194 -24.05 -7.12 3.50
N CYS A 195 -24.81 -6.08 3.87
CA CYS A 195 -26.25 -6.05 3.67
C CYS A 195 -26.73 -4.73 3.05
N PRO A 196 -27.24 -4.71 1.81
CA PRO A 196 -27.81 -3.52 1.22
C PRO A 196 -29.12 -3.13 1.91
N VAL A 197 -29.28 -1.83 2.11
CA VAL A 197 -30.45 -1.18 2.69
C VAL A 197 -30.95 -0.16 1.69
N VAL A 198 -32.21 -0.31 1.28
CA VAL A 198 -32.85 0.53 0.26
C VAL A 198 -34.05 1.28 0.86
N GLY A 199 -34.30 2.47 0.34
CA GLY A 199 -35.40 3.34 0.70
C GLY A 199 -35.00 4.51 1.62
N PRO A 200 -35.97 5.32 2.05
CA PRO A 200 -35.71 6.48 2.90
C PRO A 200 -34.95 6.11 4.17
N LYS A 201 -34.06 6.99 4.62
CA LYS A 201 -33.26 6.81 5.84
C LYS A 201 -32.41 5.54 5.80
N ALA A 202 -31.91 5.14 4.63
CA ALA A 202 -31.12 3.92 4.47
C ALA A 202 -29.94 3.85 5.45
N VAL A 203 -29.28 4.99 5.67
CA VAL A 203 -28.14 5.10 6.59
C VAL A 203 -28.54 4.85 8.04
N GLU A 204 -29.58 5.52 8.53
CA GLU A 204 -30.09 5.36 9.90
C GLU A 204 -30.57 3.92 10.15
N LYS A 205 -31.36 3.38 9.21
CA LYS A 205 -31.84 1.99 9.26
C LYS A 205 -30.69 0.99 9.30
N GLY A 206 -29.67 1.21 8.46
CA GLY A 206 -28.49 0.36 8.40
C GLY A 206 -27.71 0.35 9.72
N ARG A 207 -27.43 1.53 10.26
CA ARG A 207 -26.72 1.69 11.54
C ARG A 207 -27.50 1.09 12.71
N GLN A 208 -28.80 1.40 12.82
CA GLN A 208 -29.66 0.83 13.85
C GLN A 208 -29.73 -0.70 13.78
N THR A 209 -29.80 -1.26 12.57
CA THR A 209 -29.82 -2.72 12.36
C THR A 209 -28.50 -3.35 12.83
N ALA A 210 -27.36 -2.79 12.43
CA ALA A 210 -26.04 -3.28 12.82
C ALA A 210 -25.84 -3.26 14.34
N GLU A 211 -26.19 -2.15 14.99
CA GLU A 211 -26.10 -1.99 16.44
C GLU A 211 -27.05 -2.94 17.19
N SER A 212 -28.25 -3.16 16.65
CA SER A 212 -29.25 -4.07 17.24
C SER A 212 -28.79 -5.53 17.16
N ILE A 213 -28.16 -5.94 16.06
CA ILE A 213 -27.53 -7.27 15.93
C ILE A 213 -26.45 -7.45 17.01
N LEU A 214 -25.54 -6.48 17.15
CA LEU A 214 -24.47 -6.54 18.15
C LEU A 214 -25.01 -6.58 19.59
N LYS A 215 -26.03 -5.78 19.89
CA LYS A 215 -26.68 -5.81 21.21
C LYS A 215 -27.29 -7.17 21.48
N ARG A 216 -27.97 -7.76 20.50
CA ARG A 216 -28.60 -9.07 20.61
C ARG A 216 -27.58 -10.19 20.81
N THR A 217 -26.50 -10.20 20.03
CA THR A 217 -25.44 -11.21 20.18
C THR A 217 -24.72 -11.09 21.51
N ARG A 218 -24.45 -9.87 22.00
CA ARG A 218 -23.89 -9.62 23.35
C ARG A 218 -24.78 -10.14 24.48
N LEU A 219 -26.10 -10.02 24.35
CA LEU A 219 -27.05 -10.63 25.30
C LEU A 219 -26.93 -12.15 25.30
N ILE A 220 -26.82 -12.76 24.13
CA ILE A 220 -26.61 -14.21 23.98
C ILE A 220 -25.24 -14.61 24.56
N PHE A 221 -24.19 -13.81 24.35
CA PHE A 221 -22.86 -14.05 24.92
C PHE A 221 -22.91 -14.08 26.44
N SER A 222 -23.55 -13.08 27.06
CA SER A 222 -23.75 -13.03 28.51
C SER A 222 -24.50 -14.24 29.05
N GLN A 223 -25.56 -14.70 28.37
CA GLN A 223 -26.33 -15.88 28.77
C GLN A 223 -25.54 -17.19 28.66
N LEU A 224 -24.61 -17.27 27.71
CA LEU A 224 -23.81 -18.47 27.43
C LEU A 224 -22.40 -18.43 28.03
N GLY A 225 -22.05 -17.36 28.75
CA GLY A 225 -20.73 -17.19 29.36
C GLY A 225 -19.59 -16.90 28.38
N TYR A 226 -19.86 -16.31 27.22
CA TYR A 226 -18.82 -15.80 26.31
C TYR A 226 -18.39 -14.38 26.70
N GLU A 227 -17.13 -14.05 26.44
CA GLU A 227 -16.61 -12.68 26.50
C GLU A 227 -17.23 -11.81 25.38
N ASP A 228 -17.04 -10.48 25.46
CA ASP A 228 -17.44 -9.59 24.36
C ASP A 228 -16.48 -9.72 23.17
N TYR A 229 -16.89 -9.17 22.02
CA TYR A 229 -16.05 -9.01 20.84
C TYR A 229 -14.70 -8.36 21.17
N CYS A 230 -13.63 -8.90 20.58
CA CYS A 230 -12.31 -8.29 20.65
C CYS A 230 -12.25 -6.99 19.84
N ALA A 231 -12.97 -6.95 18.72
CA ALA A 231 -13.14 -5.76 17.90
C ALA A 231 -14.44 -5.86 17.08
N VAL A 232 -15.00 -4.70 16.77
CA VAL A 232 -16.18 -4.54 15.91
C VAL A 232 -15.94 -3.36 14.99
N ASN A 233 -16.31 -3.49 13.72
CA ASN A 233 -16.33 -2.39 12.76
C ASN A 233 -17.71 -2.31 12.12
N ILE A 234 -18.32 -1.13 12.20
CA ILE A 234 -19.58 -0.79 11.51
C ILE A 234 -19.25 0.33 10.53
N GLN A 235 -19.45 0.08 9.25
CA GLN A 235 -19.43 1.12 8.22
C GLN A 235 -20.72 1.05 7.43
N ILE A 236 -21.30 2.20 7.13
CA ILE A 236 -22.40 2.31 6.19
C ILE A 236 -21.82 2.82 4.86
N LEU A 237 -21.62 1.91 3.91
CA LEU A 237 -21.10 2.29 2.60
C LEU A 237 -22.19 3.04 1.82
N GLY A 238 -21.78 4.10 1.12
CA GLY A 238 -22.67 5.05 0.47
C GLY A 238 -23.00 6.28 1.33
N SER A 239 -22.80 6.24 2.65
CA SER A 239 -22.95 7.44 3.53
C SER A 239 -21.69 8.26 3.71
N GLU A 240 -20.64 7.95 2.94
CA GLU A 240 -19.30 8.52 3.11
C GLU A 240 -18.64 8.23 4.48
N ASP A 241 -19.05 7.16 5.19
CA ASP A 241 -18.43 6.76 6.48
C ASP A 241 -16.89 6.63 6.38
N THR A 242 -16.36 6.21 5.22
CA THR A 242 -14.92 6.13 4.95
C THR A 242 -14.22 7.49 5.04
N TYR A 243 -14.91 8.59 4.69
CA TYR A 243 -14.39 9.97 4.78
C TYR A 243 -14.38 10.53 6.20
N GLY A 244 -15.04 9.88 7.16
CA GLY A 244 -15.08 10.31 8.56
C GLY A 244 -15.53 11.78 8.70
N PRO A 245 -14.73 12.67 9.32
CA PRO A 245 -15.10 14.08 9.50
C PRO A 245 -15.19 14.87 8.19
N HIS A 246 -14.68 14.33 7.08
CA HIS A 246 -14.67 15.00 5.77
C HIS A 246 -15.84 14.63 4.86
N ALA A 247 -16.76 13.79 5.34
CA ALA A 247 -17.96 13.40 4.60
C ALA A 247 -18.81 14.62 4.19
N LYS A 248 -19.24 14.67 2.93
CA LYS A 248 -20.13 15.72 2.41
C LYS A 248 -21.55 15.50 2.92
N LYS A 249 -22.01 16.35 3.84
CA LYS A 249 -23.36 16.31 4.43
C LYS A 249 -24.52 16.68 3.47
N LYS A 250 -24.31 16.67 2.15
CA LYS A 250 -25.14 17.41 1.18
C LYS A 250 -26.35 16.66 0.59
N ILE A 251 -26.63 15.42 1.00
CA ILE A 251 -27.90 14.80 0.63
C ILE A 251 -28.87 15.06 1.77
N ASP A 252 -29.83 15.97 1.57
CA ASP A 252 -30.98 16.09 2.48
C ASP A 252 -31.62 14.69 2.61
N ASP A 253 -31.68 14.17 3.85
CA ASP A 253 -32.08 12.80 4.25
C ASP A 253 -31.13 11.64 3.92
N GLY A 254 -29.92 11.91 3.40
CA GLY A 254 -28.91 10.88 3.08
C GLY A 254 -29.25 10.03 1.83
N PRO A 255 -28.35 9.13 1.41
CA PRO A 255 -28.61 8.28 0.26
C PRO A 255 -29.82 7.36 0.49
N ARG A 256 -30.56 7.08 -0.59
CA ARG A 256 -31.67 6.11 -0.60
C ARG A 256 -31.19 4.65 -0.72
N GLU A 257 -29.91 4.46 -0.95
CA GLU A 257 -29.27 3.15 -1.04
C GLU A 257 -27.95 3.21 -0.26
N ALA A 258 -27.78 2.29 0.68
CA ALA A 258 -26.57 2.16 1.46
C ALA A 258 -26.27 0.68 1.71
N VAL A 259 -25.06 0.35 2.12
CA VAL A 259 -24.68 -1.03 2.46
C VAL A 259 -24.11 -1.08 3.86
N ILE A 260 -24.70 -1.92 4.72
CA ILE A 260 -24.11 -2.24 6.02
C ILE A 260 -22.87 -3.09 5.77
N TRP A 261 -21.72 -2.64 6.24
CA TRP A 261 -20.53 -3.44 6.46
C TRP A 261 -20.36 -3.63 7.96
N LEU A 262 -20.74 -4.81 8.46
CA LEU A 262 -20.67 -5.17 9.88
C LEU A 262 -19.68 -6.32 10.05
N ALA A 263 -18.49 -6.00 10.53
CA ALA A 263 -17.43 -6.97 10.75
C ALA A 263 -17.15 -7.12 12.25
N VAL A 264 -17.00 -8.36 12.71
CA VAL A 264 -16.73 -8.68 14.11
C VAL A 264 -15.52 -9.60 14.24
N HIS A 265 -14.80 -9.46 15.34
CA HIS A 265 -13.66 -10.30 15.73
C HIS A 265 -13.84 -10.81 17.15
N HIS A 266 -13.59 -12.10 17.36
CA HIS A 266 -13.66 -12.73 18.69
C HIS A 266 -12.64 -13.88 18.79
N LYS A 267 -12.08 -14.12 19.98
CA LYS A 267 -11.11 -15.22 20.21
C LYS A 267 -11.70 -16.61 19.92
N GLN A 268 -12.95 -16.80 20.29
CA GLN A 268 -13.66 -18.07 20.16
C GLN A 268 -14.54 -18.12 18.89
N LYS A 269 -14.36 -19.16 18.08
CA LYS A 269 -15.12 -19.40 16.84
C LYS A 269 -16.63 -19.42 17.06
N LYS A 270 -17.10 -20.08 18.13
CA LYS A 270 -18.54 -20.26 18.43
C LYS A 270 -19.28 -18.93 18.63
N ALA A 271 -18.64 -17.93 19.22
CA ALA A 271 -19.23 -16.60 19.37
C ALA A 271 -19.47 -15.91 18.00
N VAL A 272 -18.55 -16.10 17.06
CA VAL A 272 -18.69 -15.59 15.69
C VAL A 272 -19.73 -16.38 14.90
N GLU A 273 -19.90 -17.68 15.17
CA GLU A 273 -20.99 -18.49 14.61
C GLU A 273 -22.37 -18.02 15.10
N ILE A 274 -22.49 -17.60 16.37
CA ILE A 274 -23.70 -16.94 16.91
C ILE A 274 -23.98 -15.66 16.14
N PHE A 275 -23.00 -14.76 16.01
CA PHE A 275 -23.13 -13.55 15.19
C PHE A 275 -23.63 -13.85 13.78
N SER A 276 -23.02 -14.84 13.11
CA SER A 276 -23.36 -15.21 11.74
C SER A 276 -24.81 -15.69 11.63
N ARG A 277 -25.32 -16.42 12.64
CA ARG A 277 -26.71 -16.88 12.68
C ARG A 277 -27.71 -15.74 12.90
N GLU A 278 -27.35 -14.70 13.66
CA GLU A 278 -28.23 -13.58 13.97
C GLU A 278 -28.41 -12.57 12.82
N ILE A 279 -27.64 -12.68 11.73
CA ILE A 279 -27.82 -11.83 10.55
C ILE A 279 -29.13 -12.13 9.81
N ALA A 280 -29.48 -13.40 9.62
CA ALA A 280 -30.67 -13.75 8.83
C ALA A 280 -31.99 -13.29 9.49
N PRO A 281 -32.21 -13.48 10.81
CA PRO A 281 -33.39 -12.94 11.50
C PRO A 281 -33.54 -11.42 11.39
N ALA A 282 -32.46 -10.67 11.20
CA ALA A 282 -32.54 -9.21 11.02
C ALA A 282 -33.32 -8.82 9.76
N GLY A 283 -33.25 -9.63 8.69
CA GLY A 283 -33.99 -9.42 7.44
C GLY A 283 -35.51 -9.40 7.61
N THR A 284 -36.03 -10.16 8.56
CA THR A 284 -37.48 -10.28 8.80
C THR A 284 -37.94 -9.62 10.10
N GLY A 285 -37.03 -9.27 11.00
CA GLY A 285 -37.33 -8.79 12.34
C GLY A 285 -36.82 -7.40 12.70
N MET A 286 -36.12 -6.71 11.78
CA MET A 286 -35.56 -5.37 12.01
C MET A 286 -36.01 -4.37 10.94
N ALA A 287 -35.18 -3.38 10.62
CA ALA A 287 -35.59 -2.25 9.78
C ALA A 287 -35.99 -2.67 8.35
N PRO A 288 -37.05 -2.08 7.77
CA PRO A 288 -37.51 -2.41 6.42
C PRO A 288 -36.51 -1.95 5.35
N GLY A 289 -36.50 -2.63 4.21
CA GLY A 289 -35.62 -2.32 3.08
C GLY A 289 -34.24 -2.96 3.15
N LEU A 290 -33.99 -3.82 4.14
CA LEU A 290 -32.86 -4.76 4.13
C LEU A 290 -33.15 -5.85 3.08
N THR A 291 -32.43 -5.85 1.96
CA THR A 291 -32.82 -6.65 0.78
C THR A 291 -32.19 -8.05 0.77
N ALA A 292 -30.87 -8.13 0.88
CA ALA A 292 -30.12 -9.38 0.83
C ALA A 292 -28.90 -9.32 1.76
N VAL A 293 -28.38 -10.49 2.14
CA VAL A 293 -27.03 -10.60 2.70
C VAL A 293 -26.13 -11.05 1.56
N VAL A 294 -25.23 -10.18 1.11
CA VAL A 294 -24.31 -10.46 0.01
C VAL A 294 -23.40 -11.62 0.41
N GLY A 295 -23.39 -12.67 -0.41
CA GLY A 295 -22.66 -13.92 -0.10
C GLY A 295 -23.37 -14.84 0.91
N GLY A 296 -24.61 -14.53 1.31
CA GLY A 296 -25.40 -15.34 2.23
C GLY A 296 -24.98 -15.17 3.69
N ARG A 297 -25.15 -16.22 4.51
CA ARG A 297 -24.75 -16.17 5.93
C ARG A 297 -23.24 -15.89 6.02
N PRO A 298 -22.78 -14.92 6.85
CA PRO A 298 -21.36 -14.63 6.96
C PRO A 298 -20.53 -15.87 7.29
N ARG A 299 -19.45 -16.08 6.54
CA ARG A 299 -18.52 -17.16 6.78
C ARG A 299 -17.59 -16.79 7.92
N VAL A 300 -17.53 -17.64 8.94
CA VAL A 300 -16.51 -17.53 10.00
C VAL A 300 -15.16 -17.95 9.43
N SER A 301 -14.17 -17.07 9.57
CA SER A 301 -12.80 -17.28 9.08
C SER A 301 -11.78 -17.03 10.19
N PRO A 302 -10.65 -17.76 10.21
CA PRO A 302 -9.55 -17.44 11.12
C PRO A 302 -8.95 -16.07 10.77
N VAL A 303 -8.49 -15.35 11.79
CA VAL A 303 -7.73 -14.12 11.63
C VAL A 303 -6.24 -14.45 11.76
N MET A 304 -5.51 -14.41 10.65
CA MET A 304 -4.06 -14.59 10.65
C MET A 304 -3.39 -13.23 10.71
N LYS A 305 -2.72 -12.89 11.81
CA LYS A 305 -2.01 -11.61 11.95
C LYS A 305 -0.54 -11.75 11.54
N PRO A 306 0.00 -10.80 10.76
CA PRO A 306 1.41 -10.76 10.46
C PRO A 306 2.19 -10.15 11.62
N PHE A 307 3.40 -10.63 11.82
CA PHE A 307 4.39 -10.13 12.76
C PHE A 307 5.71 -10.00 12.02
N PHE A 308 6.13 -8.75 11.78
CA PHE A 308 7.32 -8.46 11.01
C PHE A 308 8.51 -8.20 11.94
N PHE A 309 9.67 -8.76 11.59
CA PHE A 309 10.92 -8.50 12.29
C PHE A 309 12.12 -8.73 11.37
N LEU A 310 13.30 -8.26 11.80
CA LEU A 310 14.56 -8.48 11.10
C LEU A 310 15.25 -9.71 11.70
N TYR A 311 15.77 -10.59 10.83
CA TYR A 311 16.47 -11.81 11.22
C TYR A 311 17.84 -11.91 10.51
N PRO A 312 18.94 -12.26 11.21
CA PRO A 312 20.28 -12.27 10.61
C PRO A 312 20.37 -13.20 9.39
N LYS A 313 20.91 -12.68 8.28
CA LYS A 313 21.08 -13.44 7.02
C LYS A 313 21.90 -14.71 7.21
N ARG A 314 22.97 -14.66 8.03
CA ARG A 314 23.83 -15.81 8.36
C ARG A 314 23.10 -17.01 8.97
N ASN A 315 21.90 -16.80 9.53
CA ASN A 315 21.11 -17.86 10.15
C ASN A 315 20.10 -18.48 9.17
N VAL A 316 19.96 -17.95 7.95
CA VAL A 316 19.01 -18.44 6.95
C VAL A 316 19.75 -19.36 5.97
N LYS A 317 19.29 -20.61 5.87
CA LYS A 317 19.82 -21.58 4.91
C LYS A 317 19.03 -21.51 3.60
N ILE A 318 19.72 -21.24 2.49
CA ILE A 318 19.12 -21.14 1.16
C ILE A 318 19.65 -22.31 0.32
N ASN A 319 18.77 -23.23 -0.07
CA ASN A 319 19.12 -24.39 -0.88
C ASN A 319 18.63 -24.21 -2.30
N ILE A 320 19.50 -24.48 -3.27
CA ILE A 320 19.18 -24.48 -4.70
C ILE A 320 19.04 -25.94 -5.15
N PHE A 321 17.93 -26.23 -5.82
CA PHE A 321 17.64 -27.52 -6.41
C PHE A 321 17.49 -27.37 -7.92
N LEU A 322 18.15 -28.22 -8.70
CA LEU A 322 18.00 -28.31 -10.14
C LEU A 322 17.42 -29.68 -10.49
N ASN A 323 16.30 -29.72 -11.22
CA ASN A 323 15.59 -30.96 -11.56
C ASN A 323 15.32 -31.89 -10.35
N GLY A 324 14.98 -31.30 -9.20
CA GLY A 324 14.70 -32.00 -7.95
C GLY A 324 15.95 -32.46 -7.17
N GLN A 325 17.15 -32.26 -7.70
CA GLN A 325 18.41 -32.59 -7.02
C GLN A 325 18.99 -31.35 -6.34
N HIS A 326 19.42 -31.50 -5.10
CA HIS A 326 20.12 -30.44 -4.38
C HIS A 326 21.51 -30.22 -5.02
N VAL A 327 21.76 -29.02 -5.54
CA VAL A 327 23.01 -28.68 -6.22
C VAL A 327 23.90 -27.78 -5.40
N GLU A 328 23.33 -26.86 -4.62
CA GLU A 328 24.11 -25.86 -3.87
C GLU A 328 23.33 -25.38 -2.63
N THR A 329 24.03 -25.19 -1.50
CA THR A 329 23.52 -24.36 -0.41
C THR A 329 24.15 -22.97 -0.52
N PHE A 330 23.39 -22.02 -1.06
CA PHE A 330 23.82 -20.64 -1.27
C PHE A 330 24.20 -19.98 0.06
N GLN A 331 25.39 -19.37 0.08
CA GLN A 331 25.90 -18.62 1.23
C GLN A 331 25.81 -17.13 0.94
N GLU A 332 25.27 -16.37 1.90
CA GLU A 332 25.29 -14.92 1.80
C GLU A 332 26.70 -14.37 2.05
N ASP A 333 27.10 -13.42 1.22
CA ASP A 333 28.34 -12.69 1.41
C ASP A 333 28.05 -11.39 2.18
N LEU A 334 28.37 -11.42 3.47
CA LEU A 334 28.13 -10.30 4.37
C LEU A 334 29.20 -9.20 4.27
N THR A 335 30.28 -9.40 3.51
CA THR A 335 31.32 -8.37 3.33
C THR A 335 30.81 -7.12 2.61
N PHE A 336 29.73 -7.27 1.83
CA PHE A 336 29.05 -6.20 1.10
C PHE A 336 27.84 -5.62 1.85
N THR A 337 27.72 -5.86 3.17
CA THR A 337 26.59 -5.40 3.98
C THR A 337 27.01 -4.31 4.97
N SER A 338 26.07 -3.44 5.36
CA SER A 338 26.28 -2.44 6.40
C SER A 338 25.02 -2.22 7.23
N ASP A 339 25.17 -2.30 8.55
CA ASP A 339 24.12 -1.94 9.51
C ASP A 339 24.30 -0.50 10.06
N ALA A 340 25.27 0.24 9.51
CA ALA A 340 25.48 1.62 9.89
C ALA A 340 24.21 2.43 9.61
N VAL A 341 23.79 3.21 10.60
CA VAL A 341 22.73 4.19 10.41
C VAL A 341 23.33 5.34 9.62
N VAL A 342 23.12 5.34 8.30
CA VAL A 342 23.43 6.51 7.49
C VAL A 342 22.46 7.60 7.93
N SER A 343 23.01 8.68 8.51
CA SER A 343 22.25 9.89 8.76
C SER A 343 21.82 10.43 7.41
N LEU A 344 20.53 10.38 7.10
CA LEU A 344 20.00 11.17 5.99
C LEU A 344 20.16 12.63 6.39
N ASP A 345 20.66 13.45 5.46
CA ASP A 345 20.69 14.89 5.67
C ASP A 345 19.28 15.34 6.05
N SER A 346 19.18 16.17 7.08
CA SER A 346 17.91 16.81 7.39
C SER A 346 17.45 17.56 6.14
N PRO A 347 16.16 17.49 5.77
CA PRO A 347 15.67 18.24 4.62
C PRO A 347 16.13 19.69 4.75
N LYS A 348 16.78 20.21 3.70
CA LYS A 348 17.25 21.60 3.66
C LYS A 348 16.09 22.52 4.06
N THR A 349 16.38 23.43 4.98
CA THR A 349 15.41 24.27 5.69
C THR A 349 14.46 24.99 4.73
N ASP A 350 13.16 24.94 5.06
CA ASP A 350 12.00 25.51 4.37
C ASP A 350 11.97 27.06 4.24
N ASP A 351 13.12 27.75 4.25
CA ASP A 351 13.12 29.22 4.10
C ASP A 351 12.58 29.66 2.73
N GLU A 352 12.80 28.86 1.67
CA GLU A 352 12.23 29.11 0.33
C GLU A 352 10.70 28.99 0.28
N LEU A 353 10.07 28.26 1.22
CA LEU A 353 8.60 28.09 1.23
C LEU A 353 7.87 29.28 1.86
N LYS A 354 8.56 30.10 2.67
CA LYS A 354 7.95 31.25 3.35
C LYS A 354 7.56 32.34 2.36
N ASP A 355 8.33 32.51 1.30
CA ASP A 355 8.18 33.58 0.30
C ASP A 355 7.29 33.22 -0.90
N LEU A 356 6.62 32.05 -0.87
CA LEU A 356 5.69 31.68 -1.94
C LEU A 356 4.53 32.68 -2.05
N PRO A 357 4.23 33.21 -3.26
CA PRO A 357 3.10 34.10 -3.47
C PRO A 357 1.80 33.51 -2.93
N CYS A 358 0.97 34.34 -2.32
CA CYS A 358 -0.37 33.98 -1.86
C CYS A 358 -1.43 34.60 -2.79
N GLY A 359 -2.62 34.01 -2.81
CA GLY A 359 -3.75 34.54 -3.59
C GLY A 359 -5.10 34.05 -3.07
N PRO A 360 -6.21 34.48 -3.69
CA PRO A 360 -7.55 34.13 -3.24
C PRO A 360 -8.01 32.72 -3.69
N HIS A 361 -7.20 32.01 -4.49
CA HIS A 361 -7.63 30.75 -5.10
C HIS A 361 -7.52 29.58 -4.11
N THR A 362 -8.41 28.61 -4.34
CA THR A 362 -8.41 27.32 -3.64
C THR A 362 -8.58 26.23 -4.68
N TYR A 363 -7.75 25.19 -4.59
CA TYR A 363 -7.77 24.03 -5.48
C TYR A 363 -8.02 22.75 -4.68
N ARG A 364 -8.67 21.76 -5.29
CA ARG A 364 -8.62 20.38 -4.77
C ARG A 364 -7.23 19.82 -5.07
N LEU A 365 -6.75 18.90 -4.24
CA LEU A 365 -5.47 18.25 -4.50
C LEU A 365 -5.48 17.56 -5.88
N GLU A 366 -6.62 17.01 -6.29
CA GLU A 366 -6.84 16.43 -7.63
C GLU A 366 -6.43 17.35 -8.78
N ASP A 367 -6.66 18.66 -8.63
CA ASP A 367 -6.32 19.65 -9.66
C ASP A 367 -4.82 19.84 -9.84
N LEU A 368 -4.03 19.51 -8.82
CA LEU A 368 -2.61 19.87 -8.73
C LEU A 368 -1.69 18.65 -8.66
N ALA A 369 -2.22 17.47 -8.31
CA ALA A 369 -1.42 16.28 -8.07
C ALA A 369 -2.11 14.97 -8.50
N TYR A 370 -1.28 13.99 -8.80
CA TYR A 370 -1.62 12.57 -8.82
C TYR A 370 -1.43 12.00 -7.40
N THR A 371 -2.18 10.96 -7.04
CA THR A 371 -2.00 10.27 -5.76
C THR A 371 -2.01 8.76 -5.90
N ARG A 372 -1.23 8.09 -5.04
CA ARG A 372 -1.24 6.63 -4.94
C ARG A 372 -1.13 6.20 -3.51
N SER A 373 -1.82 5.14 -3.13
CA SER A 373 -1.69 4.57 -1.79
C SER A 373 -1.73 3.05 -1.81
N GLY A 374 -1.11 2.43 -0.81
CA GLY A 374 -1.03 0.99 -0.64
C GLY A 374 -0.63 0.61 0.78
N ASP A 375 -0.68 -0.68 1.08
CA ASP A 375 -0.42 -1.16 2.43
C ASP A 375 1.08 -1.32 2.73
N LYS A 376 1.43 -1.08 3.99
CA LYS A 376 2.73 -1.40 4.56
C LYS A 376 2.54 -2.08 5.90
N GLY A 377 2.06 -3.32 5.85
CA GLY A 377 1.71 -4.10 7.03
C GLY A 377 0.42 -3.56 7.67
N ASN A 378 0.50 -3.00 8.88
CA ASN A 378 -0.63 -2.30 9.52
C ASN A 378 -0.68 -0.79 9.18
N SER A 379 0.28 -0.31 8.41
CA SER A 379 0.35 1.08 7.99
C SER A 379 -0.07 1.19 6.53
N ALA A 380 -0.33 2.40 6.06
CA ALA A 380 -0.52 2.70 4.64
C ALA A 380 0.51 3.75 4.22
N ASN A 381 0.92 3.72 2.96
CA ASN A 381 1.63 4.84 2.37
C ASN A 381 0.67 5.65 1.49
N ILE A 382 0.91 6.96 1.36
CA ILE A 382 0.26 7.83 0.39
C ILE A 382 1.35 8.64 -0.30
N GLY A 383 1.53 8.42 -1.59
CA GLY A 383 2.33 9.26 -2.46
C GLY A 383 1.48 10.36 -3.11
N VAL A 384 2.07 11.55 -3.25
CA VAL A 384 1.48 12.71 -3.91
C VAL A 384 2.51 13.26 -4.90
N ILE A 385 2.18 13.30 -6.18
CA ILE A 385 3.08 13.71 -7.25
C ILE A 385 2.51 14.97 -7.89
N ALA A 386 3.27 16.07 -7.94
CA ALA A 386 2.82 17.29 -8.58
C ALA A 386 2.57 17.06 -10.08
N ARG A 387 1.42 17.55 -10.59
CA ARG A 387 1.14 17.53 -12.04
C ARG A 387 2.09 18.42 -12.83
N HIS A 388 2.61 19.47 -12.19
CA HIS A 388 3.57 20.39 -12.77
C HIS A 388 4.62 20.80 -11.71
N PRO A 389 5.91 20.98 -12.08
CA PRO A 389 6.95 21.38 -11.15
C PRO A 389 6.63 22.65 -10.33
N LEU A 390 5.93 23.61 -10.93
CA LEU A 390 5.52 24.86 -10.25
C LEU A 390 4.52 24.64 -9.10
N TYR A 391 3.79 23.51 -9.08
CA TYR A 391 2.85 23.20 -8.00
C TYR A 391 3.54 22.61 -6.78
N TYR A 392 4.72 22.01 -6.97
CA TYR A 392 5.42 21.27 -5.92
C TYR A 392 5.74 22.09 -4.68
N PRO A 393 6.23 23.35 -4.75
CA PRO A 393 6.46 24.15 -3.56
C PRO A 393 5.19 24.39 -2.74
N TYR A 394 4.05 24.62 -3.40
CA TYR A 394 2.76 24.81 -2.74
C TYR A 394 2.24 23.53 -2.07
N LEU A 395 2.41 22.39 -2.74
CA LEU A 395 2.09 21.08 -2.18
C LEU A 395 2.98 20.76 -0.98
N LYS A 396 4.29 20.98 -1.07
CA LYS A 396 5.26 20.77 0.02
C LYS A 396 4.96 21.65 1.23
N LYS A 397 4.56 22.91 1.02
CA LYS A 397 4.16 23.84 2.10
C LYS A 397 2.87 23.40 2.80
N THR A 398 1.88 22.94 2.04
CA THR A 398 0.54 22.67 2.56
C THR A 398 0.40 21.26 3.14
N LEU A 399 0.95 20.26 2.43
CA LEU A 399 0.89 18.85 2.80
C LEU A 399 2.04 18.53 3.77
N THR A 400 1.87 18.95 5.02
CA THR A 400 2.76 18.60 6.12
C THR A 400 2.37 17.24 6.72
N ALA A 401 3.28 16.63 7.49
CA ALA A 401 2.95 15.41 8.23
C ALA A 401 1.76 15.64 9.19
N GLN A 402 1.71 16.82 9.84
CA GLN A 402 0.60 17.19 10.71
C GLN A 402 -0.72 17.34 9.94
N ALA A 403 -0.70 17.97 8.77
CA ALA A 403 -1.92 18.14 7.95
C ALA A 403 -2.54 16.79 7.57
N LEU A 404 -1.73 15.79 7.23
CA LEU A 404 -2.21 14.44 6.92
C LEU A 404 -2.60 13.65 8.17
N GLU A 405 -1.91 13.86 9.29
CA GLU A 405 -2.32 13.29 10.58
C GLU A 405 -3.71 13.78 10.98
N ASP A 406 -3.96 15.09 10.88
CA ASP A 406 -5.25 15.71 11.17
C ASP A 406 -6.34 15.25 10.20
N TYR A 407 -6.00 15.12 8.90
CA TYR A 407 -6.95 14.70 7.88
C TYR A 407 -7.38 13.24 8.06
N PHE A 408 -6.44 12.34 8.39
CA PHE A 408 -6.73 10.90 8.53
C PHE A 408 -6.91 10.45 9.98
N GLN A 409 -7.01 11.36 10.95
CA GLN A 409 -7.07 11.02 12.38
C GLN A 409 -8.12 9.96 12.74
N HIS A 410 -9.24 9.89 12.01
CA HIS A 410 -10.31 8.91 12.22
C HIS A 410 -9.92 7.47 11.85
N LEU A 411 -8.80 7.30 11.14
CA LEU A 411 -8.27 6.00 10.72
C LEU A 411 -7.04 5.57 11.51
N LEU A 412 -6.36 6.50 12.19
CA LEU A 412 -5.08 6.25 12.87
C LEU A 412 -5.29 5.68 14.27
N GLU A 413 -4.51 4.66 14.62
CA GLU A 413 -4.53 4.04 15.94
C GLU A 413 -3.19 4.31 16.65
N ARG A 414 -3.23 4.97 17.82
CA ARG A 414 -2.04 5.16 18.66
C ARG A 414 -1.83 3.93 19.53
N GLU A 415 -0.67 3.29 19.38
CA GLU A 415 -0.27 2.21 20.28
C GLU A 415 0.60 2.72 21.44
N GLN A 416 1.32 3.83 21.23
CA GLN A 416 2.15 4.48 22.24
C GLN A 416 1.86 5.99 22.31
N PRO A 417 1.92 6.63 23.49
CA PRO A 417 1.56 8.04 23.64
C PRO A 417 2.37 9.02 22.78
N GLU A 418 3.69 8.80 22.63
CA GLU A 418 4.60 9.69 21.90
C GLU A 418 4.90 9.22 20.48
N GLU A 419 4.07 8.33 19.94
CA GLU A 419 4.26 7.78 18.61
C GLU A 419 3.97 8.81 17.52
N LYS A 420 4.97 9.06 16.66
CA LYS A 420 4.77 9.79 15.41
C LYS A 420 3.97 8.93 14.44
N LEU A 421 2.73 9.33 14.16
CA LEU A 421 1.80 8.55 13.33
C LEU A 421 1.98 8.80 11.85
N VAL A 422 2.34 10.02 11.45
CA VAL A 422 2.60 10.35 10.04
C VAL A 422 4.03 10.79 9.85
N THR A 423 4.73 10.16 8.92
CA THR A 423 6.07 10.59 8.48
C THR A 423 6.04 10.96 7.01
N ARG A 424 6.57 12.14 6.68
CA ARG A 424 6.71 12.64 5.31
C ARG A 424 8.14 12.45 4.83
N TYR A 425 8.28 12.04 3.58
CA TYR A 425 9.52 11.96 2.81
C TYR A 425 9.34 12.73 1.49
N GLU A 426 10.44 13.18 0.92
CA GLU A 426 10.45 13.97 -0.32
C GLU A 426 11.09 13.17 -1.46
N LEU A 427 10.51 13.28 -2.65
CA LEU A 427 11.05 12.73 -3.91
C LEU A 427 11.18 13.88 -4.93
N PRO A 428 12.17 14.77 -4.76
CA PRO A 428 12.35 15.92 -5.64
C PRO A 428 12.51 15.57 -7.12
N GLY A 429 13.07 14.40 -7.45
CA GLY A 429 13.27 13.97 -8.84
C GLY A 429 11.97 13.78 -9.65
N ILE A 430 10.85 13.57 -8.96
CA ILE A 430 9.50 13.51 -9.56
C ILE A 430 8.56 14.59 -9.01
N HIS A 431 9.09 15.58 -8.29
CA HIS A 431 8.27 16.60 -7.62
C HIS A 431 7.20 15.98 -6.70
N GLY A 432 7.59 14.95 -5.94
CA GLY A 432 6.69 14.13 -5.15
C GLY A 432 6.93 14.19 -3.64
N LEU A 433 5.90 13.83 -2.89
CA LEU A 433 5.92 13.60 -1.45
C LEU A 433 5.44 12.17 -1.19
N ASN A 434 6.01 11.49 -0.21
CA ASN A 434 5.50 10.21 0.28
C ASN A 434 5.24 10.28 1.78
N PHE A 435 4.08 9.79 2.19
CA PHE A 435 3.64 9.79 3.58
C PHE A 435 3.43 8.37 4.04
N VAL A 436 3.95 8.02 5.22
CA VAL A 436 3.66 6.74 5.88
C VAL A 436 2.75 7.02 7.06
N LEU A 437 1.53 6.50 7.00
CA LEU A 437 0.48 6.60 8.02
C LEU A 437 0.50 5.33 8.86
N LYS A 438 1.14 5.39 10.02
CA LYS A 438 1.34 4.28 10.94
C LYS A 438 0.02 3.81 11.55
N ASN A 439 -0.15 2.49 11.65
CA ASN A 439 -1.32 1.85 12.28
C ASN A 439 -2.67 2.33 11.73
N SER A 440 -2.73 2.60 10.43
CA SER A 440 -3.89 3.20 9.77
C SER A 440 -4.84 2.18 9.14
N LEU A 441 -4.53 0.87 9.23
CA LEU A 441 -5.30 -0.19 8.56
C LEU A 441 -6.08 -1.11 9.51
N GLY A 442 -6.09 -0.85 10.82
CA GLY A 442 -6.89 -1.63 11.79
C GLY A 442 -6.47 -3.09 11.94
N GLY A 443 -5.17 -3.35 11.89
CA GLY A 443 -4.54 -4.68 11.95
C GLY A 443 -3.85 -5.13 10.66
N GLY A 444 -3.98 -4.36 9.57
CA GLY A 444 -3.44 -4.68 8.23
C GLY A 444 -4.31 -5.63 7.43
N GLY A 445 -3.98 -5.82 6.14
CA GLY A 445 -4.84 -6.48 5.14
C GLY A 445 -5.58 -7.74 5.61
N VAL A 446 -4.85 -8.67 6.24
CA VAL A 446 -5.38 -9.97 6.68
C VAL A 446 -6.17 -9.92 7.99
N ALA A 447 -6.00 -8.89 8.81
CA ALA A 447 -6.62 -8.80 10.13
C ALA A 447 -7.64 -7.66 10.28
N SER A 448 -7.63 -6.72 9.36
CA SER A 448 -8.54 -5.58 9.36
C SER A 448 -10.00 -6.02 9.28
N LEU A 449 -10.86 -5.27 9.97
CA LEU A 449 -12.31 -5.37 9.88
C LEU A 449 -12.90 -4.29 8.96
N ARG A 450 -12.06 -3.40 8.42
CA ARG A 450 -12.47 -2.29 7.55
C ARG A 450 -12.78 -2.78 6.14
N SER A 451 -13.61 -2.03 5.42
CA SER A 451 -13.95 -2.28 4.00
C SER A 451 -12.78 -2.03 3.05
N ASP A 452 -11.85 -1.15 3.40
CA ASP A 452 -10.57 -0.95 2.71
C ASP A 452 -9.40 -1.40 3.62
N PRO A 453 -9.11 -2.70 3.66
CA PRO A 453 -8.08 -3.24 4.55
C PRO A 453 -6.65 -2.99 4.03
N GLN A 454 -6.49 -2.49 2.80
CA GLN A 454 -5.20 -2.22 2.16
C GLN A 454 -4.90 -0.72 1.99
N GLY A 455 -5.84 0.16 2.37
CA GLY A 455 -5.66 1.61 2.22
C GLY A 455 -5.63 2.08 0.77
N LYS A 456 -6.22 1.32 -0.17
CA LYS A 456 -6.23 1.67 -1.60
C LYS A 456 -7.05 2.92 -1.90
N ALA A 457 -8.00 3.26 -1.03
CA ALA A 457 -8.81 4.46 -1.17
C ALA A 457 -8.14 5.71 -0.57
N PHE A 458 -7.07 5.60 0.22
CA PHE A 458 -6.55 6.73 0.99
C PHE A 458 -6.00 7.85 0.09
N GLY A 459 -5.26 7.51 -0.96
CA GLY A 459 -4.82 8.49 -1.97
C GLY A 459 -6.01 9.19 -2.63
N GLN A 460 -7.08 8.44 -2.93
CA GLN A 460 -8.29 8.95 -3.55
C GLN A 460 -9.10 9.87 -2.60
N MET A 461 -9.15 9.54 -1.31
CA MET A 461 -9.74 10.43 -0.30
C MET A 461 -8.95 11.75 -0.21
N LEU A 462 -7.62 11.66 -0.24
CA LEU A 462 -6.76 12.84 -0.15
C LEU A 462 -6.90 13.79 -1.35
N LEU A 463 -7.35 13.30 -2.52
CA LEU A 463 -7.64 14.15 -3.69
C LEU A 463 -8.67 15.27 -3.37
N ASP A 464 -9.55 15.07 -2.39
CA ASP A 464 -10.53 16.08 -1.94
C ASP A 464 -9.93 17.16 -1.01
N PHE A 465 -8.68 16.99 -0.55
CA PHE A 465 -7.99 17.95 0.30
C PHE A 465 -7.90 19.32 -0.40
N GLN A 466 -8.17 20.39 0.34
CA GLN A 466 -8.21 21.75 -0.20
C GLN A 466 -6.88 22.46 0.00
N ILE A 467 -6.22 22.84 -1.09
CA ILE A 467 -5.04 23.71 -1.10
C ILE A 467 -5.52 25.16 -1.20
N LYS A 468 -5.44 25.91 -0.11
CA LYS A 468 -6.03 27.24 0.05
C LYS A 468 -4.97 28.35 -0.01
N ASN A 469 -5.43 29.58 -0.27
CA ASN A 469 -4.63 30.81 -0.20
C ASN A 469 -3.46 30.84 -1.20
N VAL A 470 -3.64 30.26 -2.38
CA VAL A 470 -2.62 30.19 -3.45
C VAL A 470 -2.96 31.17 -4.58
N PRO A 471 -1.98 31.60 -5.39
CA PRO A 471 -2.25 32.37 -6.60
C PRO A 471 -3.03 31.52 -7.61
N ASP A 472 -3.39 32.11 -8.73
CA ASP A 472 -3.91 31.32 -9.84
C ASP A 472 -2.80 30.39 -10.37
N LEU A 473 -2.73 29.17 -9.85
CA LEU A 473 -1.68 28.21 -10.22
C LEU A 473 -1.85 27.71 -11.65
N LYS A 474 -3.10 27.53 -12.11
CA LYS A 474 -3.35 27.01 -13.46
C LYS A 474 -2.94 28.03 -14.53
N SER A 475 -3.15 29.32 -14.29
CA SER A 475 -2.67 30.36 -15.22
C SER A 475 -1.14 30.51 -15.27
N LEU A 476 -0.37 29.87 -14.38
CA LEU A 476 1.11 29.93 -14.41
C LEU A 476 1.72 28.91 -15.39
N ILE A 477 0.92 27.98 -15.90
CA ILE A 477 1.37 26.89 -16.78
C ILE A 477 0.75 26.96 -18.18
N GLU A 478 -0.23 27.85 -18.39
CA GLU A 478 -0.72 28.29 -19.69
C GLU A 478 0.28 29.26 -20.33
#